data_AF-A0A7S3BAZ4-F1
#
_entry.id   AF-A0A7S3BAZ4-F1
#
_cell.length_a   1.000
_cell.length_b   1.000
_cell.length_c   1.000
_cell.angle_alpha   90.00
_cell.angle_beta   90.00
_cell.angle_gamma   90.00
#
_symmetry.space_group_name_H-M   'P 1'
#
loop_
_entity.id
_entity.type
_entity.pdbx_description
1 polymer ?
#
loop_
_entity_poly.entity_id
_entity_poly.type
_entity_poly.pdbx_seq_one_letter_code
_entity_poly.pdbx_strand_id
1 'polypeptide(L)'
;ALAPPVRPVHAADDWFELLGGIALEGDAEGDTYGASVQLSADGRTLAVGAASAYSSATDPESVPGGPGHVRVYWWEPGSGWEHRGRMLNESTPGGFGRKIALSEDGLTLAVGSPEYNCESGIGCQGRFQVFRWHDEDNDWVLMGNQTFDGDLPPTGRLSSF
;
A
#
# COMPACT_ATOMS: atom_id res chain seq x y z
N ALA A 1 -25.63 3.68 44.89
CA ALA A 1 -24.56 3.97 43.91
C ALA A 1 -24.98 3.32 42.59
N LEU A 2 -25.18 4.12 41.55
CA LEU A 2 -25.57 3.61 40.22
C LEU A 2 -24.29 3.23 39.47
N ALA A 3 -24.29 2.06 38.83
CA ALA A 3 -23.19 1.61 37.98
C ALA A 3 -22.96 2.60 36.82
N PRO A 4 -21.71 2.77 36.34
CA PRO A 4 -21.45 3.59 35.16
C PRO A 4 -22.16 2.98 33.94
N PRO A 5 -22.61 3.81 32.97
CA PRO A 5 -23.27 3.31 31.78
C PRO A 5 -22.30 2.40 30.99
N VAL A 6 -22.74 1.19 30.71
CA VAL A 6 -22.06 0.27 29.79
C VAL A 6 -22.20 0.89 28.41
N ARG A 7 -21.08 1.25 27.77
CA ARG A 7 -21.09 1.75 26.38
C ARG A 7 -21.65 0.63 25.47
N PRO A 8 -22.50 0.95 24.49
CA PRO A 8 -23.00 -0.07 23.58
C PRO A 8 -21.83 -0.66 22.79
N VAL A 9 -21.84 -1.97 22.59
CA VAL A 9 -20.98 -2.63 21.62
C VAL A 9 -21.45 -2.17 20.24
N HIS A 10 -20.62 -1.40 19.54
CA HIS A 10 -20.92 -0.76 18.26
C HIS A 10 -21.33 -1.81 17.21
N ALA A 11 -22.50 -1.61 16.60
CA ALA A 11 -23.03 -2.48 15.53
C ALA A 11 -22.24 -2.27 14.22
N ALA A 12 -22.34 -3.21 13.27
CA ALA A 12 -21.63 -3.12 11.98
C ALA A 12 -21.90 -1.81 11.20
N ASP A 13 -23.06 -1.18 11.44
CA ASP A 13 -23.46 0.09 10.84
C ASP A 13 -22.69 1.30 11.43
N ASP A 14 -22.20 1.22 12.67
CA ASP A 14 -21.38 2.28 13.28
C ASP A 14 -19.98 2.35 12.63
N TRP A 15 -19.49 1.24 12.09
CA TRP A 15 -18.18 1.20 11.42
C TRP A 15 -18.24 1.84 10.03
N PHE A 16 -19.41 1.85 9.38
CA PHE A 16 -19.60 2.46 8.07
C PHE A 16 -19.58 4.00 8.14
N GLU A 17 -20.16 4.59 9.20
CA GLU A 17 -20.00 6.02 9.49
C GLU A 17 -18.55 6.37 9.90
N LEU A 18 -17.88 5.48 10.64
CA LEU A 18 -16.49 5.68 11.06
C LEU A 18 -15.48 5.60 9.91
N LEU A 19 -15.87 5.05 8.75
CA LEU A 19 -15.05 5.04 7.54
C LEU A 19 -15.38 6.19 6.57
N GLY A 20 -16.33 7.07 6.89
CA GLY A 20 -16.77 8.14 5.98
C GLY A 20 -17.62 7.65 4.81
N GLY A 21 -18.25 6.48 4.91
CA GLY A 21 -19.09 5.94 3.84
C GLY A 21 -18.34 5.46 2.59
N ILE A 22 -17.00 5.41 2.60
CA ILE A 22 -16.21 4.78 1.52
C ILE A 22 -16.02 3.31 1.86
N ALA A 23 -16.47 2.44 0.95
CA ALA A 23 -16.02 1.06 0.92
C ALA A 23 -14.56 1.06 0.43
N LEU A 24 -13.61 0.71 1.32
CA LEU A 24 -12.20 0.50 0.96
C LEU A 24 -12.06 -0.84 0.22
N GLU A 25 -12.71 -0.93 -0.94
CA GLU A 25 -12.80 -2.13 -1.76
C GLU A 25 -11.90 -2.02 -3.00
N GLY A 26 -11.50 -3.17 -3.54
CA GLY A 26 -10.71 -3.23 -4.76
C GLY A 26 -11.52 -2.82 -5.99
N ASP A 27 -10.82 -2.36 -7.04
CA ASP A 27 -11.46 -1.87 -8.27
C ASP A 27 -11.98 -3.01 -9.18
N ALA A 28 -11.52 -4.26 -8.98
CA ALA A 28 -11.90 -5.41 -9.80
C ALA A 28 -11.90 -6.73 -8.99
N GLU A 29 -12.69 -7.71 -9.44
CA GLU A 29 -12.62 -9.08 -8.91
C GLU A 29 -11.20 -9.63 -9.07
N GLY A 30 -10.63 -10.15 -7.98
CA GLY A 30 -9.28 -10.74 -7.98
C GLY A 30 -8.13 -9.74 -7.78
N ASP A 31 -8.38 -8.43 -7.78
CA ASP A 31 -7.41 -7.50 -7.23
C ASP A 31 -7.37 -7.72 -5.72
N THR A 32 -6.21 -8.17 -5.21
CA THR A 32 -6.01 -8.50 -3.79
C THR A 32 -5.91 -7.24 -2.95
N TYR A 33 -6.90 -6.36 -3.06
CA TYR A 33 -6.98 -5.11 -2.33
C TYR A 33 -6.97 -5.39 -0.83
N GLY A 34 -6.11 -4.68 -0.11
CA GLY A 34 -5.81 -5.01 1.29
C GLY A 34 -4.72 -6.08 1.47
N ALA A 35 -4.02 -6.49 0.40
CA ALA A 35 -2.87 -7.39 0.50
C ALA A 35 -1.75 -6.83 1.37
N SER A 36 -1.67 -5.50 1.50
CA SER A 36 -0.88 -4.84 2.53
C SER A 36 -1.59 -3.58 2.99
N VAL A 37 -1.48 -3.28 4.29
CA VAL A 37 -2.13 -2.13 4.93
C VAL A 37 -1.16 -1.53 5.93
N GLN A 38 -1.01 -0.21 5.92
CA GLN A 38 -0.20 0.56 6.87
C GLN A 38 -0.88 1.86 7.25
N LEU A 39 -0.73 2.26 8.51
CA LEU A 39 -1.31 3.47 9.07
C LEU A 39 -0.19 4.32 9.70
N SER A 40 -0.21 5.63 9.51
CA SER A 40 0.70 6.56 10.21
C SER A 40 0.44 6.54 11.72
N ALA A 41 1.42 6.96 12.53
CA ALA A 41 1.28 6.84 13.99
C ALA A 41 0.18 7.74 14.57
N ASP A 42 -0.11 8.86 13.90
CA ASP A 42 -1.23 9.74 14.24
C ASP A 42 -2.60 9.19 13.78
N GLY A 43 -2.61 8.08 13.04
CA GLY A 43 -3.81 7.44 12.53
C GLY A 43 -4.47 8.15 11.35
N ARG A 44 -3.82 9.15 10.74
CA ARG A 44 -4.47 10.00 9.72
C ARG A 44 -4.14 9.63 8.29
N THR A 45 -3.06 8.91 8.02
CA THR A 45 -2.70 8.47 6.68
C THR A 45 -2.73 6.96 6.61
N LEU A 46 -3.54 6.41 5.70
CA LEU A 46 -3.71 4.98 5.49
C LEU A 46 -3.24 4.62 4.08
N ALA A 47 -2.28 3.72 3.94
CA ALA A 47 -1.88 3.17 2.66
C ALA A 47 -2.40 1.72 2.52
N VAL A 48 -3.00 1.41 1.38
CA VAL A 48 -3.58 0.10 1.07
C VAL A 48 -3.05 -0.38 -0.28
N GLY A 49 -2.38 -1.53 -0.26
CA GLY A 49 -1.86 -2.17 -1.45
C GLY A 49 -2.80 -3.23 -2.01
N ALA A 50 -2.79 -3.36 -3.33
CA ALA A 50 -3.49 -4.36 -4.12
C ALA A 50 -2.50 -5.06 -5.04
N ALA A 51 -1.97 -6.19 -4.58
CA ALA A 51 -1.01 -6.96 -5.35
C ALA A 51 -1.78 -7.82 -6.36
N SER A 52 -2.05 -7.27 -7.54
CA SER A 52 -2.91 -7.91 -8.53
C SER A 52 -2.56 -9.39 -8.72
N ALA A 53 -3.53 -10.28 -8.53
CA ALA A 53 -3.32 -11.72 -8.58
C ALA A 53 -3.40 -12.22 -10.03
N TYR A 54 -2.38 -11.94 -10.83
CA TYR A 54 -2.20 -12.65 -12.09
C TYR A 54 -1.00 -13.59 -11.95
N SER A 55 -1.28 -14.79 -11.46
CA SER A 55 -0.53 -15.98 -11.87
C SER A 55 -1.59 -17.00 -12.24
N SER A 56 -1.71 -17.32 -13.52
CA SER A 56 -2.57 -18.42 -13.94
C SER A 56 -1.93 -19.70 -13.42
N ALA A 57 -2.58 -20.38 -12.47
CA ALA A 57 -2.09 -21.65 -11.92
C ALA A 57 -1.93 -22.75 -13.00
N THR A 58 -2.43 -22.52 -14.23
CA THR A 58 -2.35 -23.44 -15.36
C THR A 58 -1.31 -23.06 -16.40
N ASP A 59 -0.67 -21.89 -16.30
CA ASP A 59 0.36 -21.46 -17.24
C ASP A 59 1.73 -21.36 -16.54
N PRO A 60 2.64 -22.33 -16.74
CA PRO A 60 3.98 -22.32 -16.15
C PRO A 60 4.89 -21.21 -16.71
N GLU A 61 4.50 -20.57 -17.82
CA GLU A 61 5.17 -19.39 -18.38
C GLU A 61 4.56 -18.08 -17.85
N SER A 62 3.45 -18.13 -17.12
CA SER A 62 2.87 -16.92 -16.53
C SER A 62 3.78 -16.39 -15.42
N VAL A 63 4.27 -15.16 -15.63
CA VAL A 63 5.03 -14.45 -14.62
C VAL A 63 4.10 -14.13 -13.43
N PRO A 64 4.46 -14.50 -12.20
CA PRO A 64 3.63 -14.19 -11.04
C PRO A 64 3.51 -12.67 -10.83
N GLY A 65 2.28 -12.22 -10.57
CA GLY A 65 2.00 -10.87 -10.08
C GLY A 65 1.66 -9.91 -11.21
N GLY A 66 0.41 -9.45 -11.25
CA GLY A 66 0.05 -8.32 -12.11
C GLY A 66 0.80 -7.05 -11.71
N PRO A 67 0.60 -5.94 -12.44
CA PRO A 67 1.27 -4.68 -12.13
C PRO A 67 1.06 -4.25 -10.67
N GLY A 68 -0.15 -4.46 -10.15
CA GLY A 68 -0.52 -4.07 -8.78
C GLY A 68 -0.60 -2.56 -8.61
N HIS A 69 -1.14 -2.13 -7.48
CA HIS A 69 -1.27 -0.71 -7.15
C HIS A 69 -1.32 -0.46 -5.64
N VAL A 70 -1.19 0.80 -5.24
CA VAL A 70 -1.41 1.30 -3.88
C VAL A 70 -2.33 2.51 -3.95
N ARG A 71 -3.34 2.53 -3.09
CA ARG A 71 -4.13 3.73 -2.80
C ARG A 71 -3.74 4.25 -1.42
N VAL A 72 -3.67 5.57 -1.31
CA VAL A 72 -3.42 6.24 -0.04
C VAL A 72 -4.64 7.07 0.32
N TYR A 73 -4.98 7.09 1.59
CA TYR A 73 -6.13 7.77 2.15
C TYR A 73 -5.70 8.71 3.28
N TRP A 74 -6.44 9.79 3.45
CA TRP A 74 -6.33 10.73 4.55
C TRP A 74 -7.63 10.75 5.35
N TRP A 75 -7.52 10.78 6.67
CA TRP A 75 -8.66 10.98 7.55
C TRP A 75 -8.93 12.48 7.72
N GLU A 76 -10.07 12.92 7.19
CA GLU A 76 -10.59 14.26 7.41
C GLU A 76 -11.67 14.23 8.50
N PRO A 77 -11.45 14.89 9.66
CA PRO A 77 -12.44 14.93 10.73
C PRO A 77 -13.81 15.46 10.25
N GLY A 78 -14.83 14.60 10.33
CA GLY A 78 -16.21 14.93 9.95
C GLY A 78 -16.62 14.50 8.54
N SER A 79 -15.65 14.25 7.65
CA SER A 79 -15.90 13.68 6.30
C SER A 79 -15.50 12.19 6.22
N GLY A 80 -14.52 11.78 7.03
CA GLY A 80 -14.01 10.42 7.11
C GLY A 80 -12.78 10.19 6.24
N TRP A 81 -12.60 8.97 5.70
CA TRP A 81 -11.46 8.68 4.84
C TRP A 81 -11.67 9.21 3.43
N GLU A 82 -10.67 9.88 2.87
CA GLU A 82 -10.67 10.40 1.50
C GLU A 82 -9.39 9.99 0.77
N HIS A 83 -9.41 9.90 -0.56
CA HIS A 83 -8.20 9.57 -1.33
C HIS A 83 -7.18 10.70 -1.23
N ARG A 84 -5.92 10.34 -0.92
CA ARG A 84 -4.81 11.27 -0.79
C ARG A 84 -3.85 11.13 -1.97
N GLY A 85 -4.06 11.96 -3.00
CA GLY A 85 -3.27 11.95 -4.24
C GLY A 85 -3.73 10.89 -5.25
N ARG A 86 -2.92 10.66 -6.28
CA ARG A 86 -3.21 9.65 -7.30
C ARG A 86 -2.97 8.23 -6.81
N MET A 87 -3.54 7.26 -7.51
CA MET A 87 -3.17 5.85 -7.36
C MET A 87 -1.70 5.66 -7.77
N LEU A 88 -0.94 4.97 -6.92
CA LEU A 88 0.44 4.59 -7.23
C LEU A 88 0.44 3.21 -7.86
N ASN A 89 1.09 3.06 -9.00
CA ASN A 89 1.16 1.80 -9.72
C ASN A 89 2.45 1.71 -10.55
N GLU A 90 2.73 0.50 -11.02
CA GLU A 90 3.75 0.22 -12.03
C GLU A 90 3.08 -0.28 -13.31
N SER A 91 3.70 -0.04 -14.46
CA SER A 91 3.25 -0.65 -15.73
C SER A 91 3.78 -2.07 -15.91
N THR A 92 4.86 -2.41 -15.21
CA THR A 92 5.50 -3.74 -15.28
C THR A 92 4.86 -4.66 -14.25
N PRO A 93 4.53 -5.91 -14.61
CA PRO A 93 4.21 -6.96 -13.66
C PRO A 93 5.29 -7.10 -12.57
N GLY A 94 4.86 -7.29 -11.33
CA GLY A 94 5.80 -7.41 -10.21
C GLY A 94 5.18 -7.36 -8.83
N GLY A 95 3.84 -7.26 -8.74
CA GLY A 95 3.12 -7.20 -7.49
C GLY A 95 3.39 -5.91 -6.73
N PHE A 96 3.39 -4.76 -7.41
CA PHE A 96 3.50 -3.46 -6.74
C PHE A 96 2.39 -3.32 -5.69
N GLY A 97 2.75 -2.88 -4.49
CA GLY A 97 1.81 -2.80 -3.36
C GLY A 97 1.65 -4.10 -2.58
N ARG A 98 2.42 -5.16 -2.88
CA ARG A 98 2.41 -6.40 -2.08
C ARG A 98 3.09 -6.26 -0.72
N LYS A 99 3.97 -5.28 -0.59
CA LYS A 99 4.60 -4.86 0.66
C LYS A 99 4.65 -3.35 0.67
N ILE A 100 4.20 -2.73 1.76
CA ILE A 100 4.27 -1.28 1.95
C ILE A 100 4.79 -0.97 3.34
N ALA A 101 5.48 0.16 3.47
CA ALA A 101 5.88 0.74 4.75
C ALA A 101 5.61 2.24 4.70
N LEU A 102 4.86 2.74 5.68
CA LEU A 102 4.54 4.14 5.82
C LEU A 102 5.31 4.71 7.01
N SER A 103 5.90 5.88 6.82
CA SER A 103 6.59 6.62 7.88
C SER A 103 5.62 7.09 8.97
N GLU A 104 6.17 7.33 10.16
CA GLU A 104 5.42 7.78 11.33
C GLU A 104 4.60 9.06 11.05
N ASP A 105 5.20 10.01 10.32
CA ASP A 105 4.58 11.28 9.92
C ASP A 105 3.57 11.14 8.78
N GLY A 106 3.46 9.95 8.17
CA GLY A 106 2.55 9.68 7.05
C GLY A 106 2.95 10.37 5.74
N LEU A 107 4.15 10.93 5.61
CA LEU A 107 4.56 11.70 4.42
C LEU A 107 5.51 10.95 3.49
N THR A 108 6.07 9.84 3.92
CA THR A 108 6.97 8.97 3.14
C THR A 108 6.44 7.55 3.09
N LEU A 109 6.31 6.99 1.90
CA LEU A 109 5.77 5.66 1.64
C LEU A 109 6.74 4.86 0.78
N ALA A 110 7.20 3.72 1.29
CA ALA A 110 7.93 2.72 0.50
C ALA A 110 6.97 1.64 0.01
N VAL A 111 7.06 1.30 -1.28
CA VAL A 111 6.23 0.29 -1.93
C VAL A 111 7.12 -0.73 -2.63
N GLY A 112 6.91 -2.01 -2.32
CA GLY A 112 7.65 -3.13 -2.90
C GLY A 112 6.88 -3.85 -4.01
N SER A 113 7.66 -4.30 -5.00
CA SER A 113 7.30 -5.19 -6.10
C SER A 113 8.21 -6.43 -6.03
N PRO A 114 7.92 -7.40 -5.15
CA PRO A 114 8.81 -8.54 -4.91
C PRO A 114 8.95 -9.48 -6.12
N GLU A 115 7.99 -9.45 -7.04
CA GLU A 115 7.97 -10.26 -8.26
C GLU A 115 8.49 -9.45 -9.47
N TYR A 116 9.17 -8.32 -9.23
CA TYR A 116 9.77 -7.53 -10.29
C TYR A 116 10.88 -8.33 -11.00
N ASN A 117 10.83 -8.33 -12.33
CA ASN A 117 11.78 -8.98 -13.22
C ASN A 117 12.07 -10.45 -12.83
N CYS A 118 11.01 -11.26 -12.74
CA CYS A 118 11.14 -12.70 -12.53
C CYS A 118 11.56 -13.42 -13.82
N GLU A 119 12.54 -14.33 -13.69
CA GLU A 119 12.94 -15.23 -14.76
C GLU A 119 12.85 -16.69 -14.28
N SER A 120 12.30 -17.55 -15.15
CA SER A 120 12.07 -18.96 -14.85
C SER A 120 13.38 -19.67 -14.53
N GLY A 121 13.42 -20.39 -13.40
CA GLY A 121 14.62 -21.09 -12.92
C GLY A 121 15.72 -20.20 -12.32
N ILE A 122 15.55 -18.87 -12.32
CA ILE A 122 16.50 -17.91 -11.73
C ILE A 122 15.91 -17.24 -10.48
N GLY A 123 14.63 -16.86 -10.52
CA GLY A 123 13.96 -16.12 -9.45
C GLY A 123 13.66 -14.68 -9.85
N CYS A 124 13.27 -13.86 -8.87
CA CYS A 124 12.89 -12.46 -9.08
C CYS A 124 13.90 -11.52 -8.44
N GLN A 125 14.25 -10.45 -9.14
CA GLN A 125 15.12 -9.39 -8.61
C GLN A 125 14.45 -8.63 -7.47
N GLY A 126 13.15 -8.40 -7.61
CA GLY A 126 12.41 -7.57 -6.68
C GLY A 126 12.84 -6.10 -6.77
N ARG A 127 11.93 -5.21 -6.41
CA ARG A 127 12.16 -3.76 -6.43
C ARG A 127 11.40 -3.10 -5.31
N PHE A 128 11.86 -1.95 -4.87
CA PHE A 128 11.01 -1.01 -4.16
C PHE A 128 11.14 0.41 -4.71
N GLN A 129 10.08 1.19 -4.51
CA GLN A 129 10.02 2.62 -4.81
C GLN A 129 9.66 3.39 -3.54
N VAL A 130 10.27 4.55 -3.35
CA VAL A 130 9.96 5.43 -2.22
C VAL A 130 9.30 6.69 -2.77
N PHE A 131 8.11 6.98 -2.26
CA PHE A 131 7.34 8.16 -2.58
C PHE A 131 7.32 9.10 -1.39
N ARG A 132 7.27 10.39 -1.67
CA ARG A 132 7.05 11.43 -0.66
C ARG A 132 5.87 12.30 -1.07
N TRP A 133 5.00 12.57 -0.11
CA TRP A 133 3.90 13.50 -0.28
C TRP A 133 4.45 14.91 -0.57
N HIS A 134 3.89 15.55 -1.60
CA HIS A 134 4.21 16.91 -2.00
C HIS A 134 2.96 17.77 -1.92
N ASP A 135 2.90 18.65 -0.93
CA ASP A 135 1.71 19.45 -0.64
C ASP A 135 1.29 20.37 -1.78
N GLU A 136 2.25 20.92 -2.53
CA GLU A 136 1.95 21.86 -3.63
C GLU A 136 1.27 21.16 -4.82
N ASP A 137 1.65 19.92 -5.10
CA ASP A 137 1.05 19.10 -6.17
C ASP A 137 -0.18 18.33 -5.69
N ASN A 138 -0.41 18.30 -4.37
CA ASN A 138 -1.39 17.43 -3.72
C ASN A 138 -1.23 15.96 -4.19
N ASP A 139 0.02 15.51 -4.33
CA ASP A 139 0.34 14.19 -4.86
C ASP A 139 1.62 13.57 -4.28
N TRP A 140 1.76 12.26 -4.50
CA TRP A 140 2.94 11.48 -4.14
C TRP A 140 3.98 11.51 -5.25
N VAL A 141 5.14 12.09 -4.93
CA VAL A 141 6.28 12.22 -5.86
C VAL A 141 7.28 11.11 -5.61
N LEU A 142 7.74 10.46 -6.67
CA LEU A 142 8.76 9.42 -6.60
C LEU A 142 10.12 10.05 -6.21
N MET A 143 10.65 9.64 -5.05
CA MET A 143 11.96 10.09 -4.55
C MET A 143 13.10 9.20 -5.02
N GLY A 144 12.81 7.93 -5.34
CA GLY A 144 13.80 7.00 -5.84
C GLY A 144 13.24 5.60 -6.04
N ASN A 145 13.93 4.82 -6.86
CA ASN A 145 13.70 3.40 -7.03
C ASN A 145 15.02 2.64 -6.79
N GLN A 146 14.95 1.48 -6.15
CA GLN A 146 16.11 0.60 -5.95
C GLN A 146 15.68 -0.83 -6.27
N THR A 147 16.50 -1.54 -7.02
CA THR A 147 16.40 -2.98 -7.25
C THR A 147 17.34 -3.70 -6.28
N PHE A 148 16.90 -4.82 -5.71
CA PHE A 148 17.74 -5.60 -4.80
C PHE A 148 18.46 -6.68 -5.59
N ASP A 149 19.31 -6.29 -6.54
CA ASP A 149 19.96 -7.22 -7.48
C ASP A 149 21.15 -7.98 -6.87
N GLY A 150 21.22 -8.11 -5.55
CA GLY A 150 22.36 -8.73 -4.84
C GLY A 150 23.63 -7.87 -4.79
N ASP A 151 23.69 -6.77 -5.55
CA ASP A 151 24.75 -5.76 -5.45
C ASP A 151 24.29 -4.65 -4.49
N LEU A 152 24.80 -4.70 -3.26
CA LEU A 152 24.69 -3.57 -2.33
C LEU A 152 25.35 -2.34 -3.00
N PRO A 153 24.69 -1.17 -3.08
CA PRO A 153 25.38 0.04 -3.48
C PRO A 153 26.51 0.31 -2.49
N PRO A 154 27.71 0.74 -2.95
CA PRO A 154 28.78 1.09 -2.05
C PRO A 154 28.34 2.33 -1.24
N THR A 155 28.06 2.09 0.03
CA THR A 155 27.92 3.10 1.10
C THR A 155 26.76 4.09 0.96
N GLY A 156 25.57 3.63 1.33
CA GLY A 156 24.48 4.48 1.81
C GLY A 156 23.92 3.87 3.08
N ARG A 157 24.43 4.29 4.24
CA ARG A 157 24.03 3.79 5.56
C ARG A 157 22.53 4.02 5.76
N LEU A 158 21.72 2.98 5.60
CA LEU A 158 20.35 2.97 6.12
C LEU A 158 20.46 2.84 7.63
N SER A 159 20.30 3.97 8.34
CA SER A 159 19.96 3.94 9.75
C SER A 159 18.60 3.25 9.88
N SER A 160 18.58 2.17 10.65
CA SER A 160 17.38 1.47 11.10
C SER A 160 16.36 2.47 11.69
N PHE A 161 15.12 2.36 11.25
CA PHE A 161 13.95 2.75 12.03
C PHE A 161 13.60 1.61 12.98
#